data_AF-A0A137NX29-F1
#
_entry.id   AF-A0A137NX29-F1
#
_cell.length_a   1.000
_cell.length_b   1.000
_cell.length_c   1.000
_cell.angle_alpha   90.00
_cell.angle_beta   90.00
_cell.angle_gamma   90.00
#
_symmetry.space_group_name_H-M   'P 1'
#
loop_
_entity.id
_entity.type
_entity.pdbx_description
1 polymer ?
#
loop_
_entity_poly.entity_id
_entity_poly.type
_entity_poly.pdbx_seq_one_letter_code
_entity_poly.pdbx_strand_id
1 'polypeptide(L)'
;MEAVINKYTLLNSHKYECKEAEKVHSLKTKIKDSHVELLKNYLKEDRAITCTQASERLFKEAGLRISSRNIGRYLTKLKKEIILESPSANSSSSLFEKRKKNEQYTKVKSYHIYLLKKYLENDKLITPIRARYQLHKDTGLEVSVRCIKGYILALRDEIDRECDNFYHSSTELPIRNSYCERNKLKFFHIELLKKYLKEDNFITSAEARDKIHKDTGIELSVGYTGSILSVLKKVIDSECAYLESSYSESPTMVYCRSNTKLKFYHIDILKGYLKENISITAKQVRNQLRQDTRLEIGLGNIEIHLAVLRKEMFGKHTSQGPNFRKVKSSNNFQNRADITNTDYMLLGEDINISIETDYLPIADINNVKASSVAQMRADKVTSKVSMEKNNLEYPQSESNFSYSHSGTYSSCSYKLKDIHIWFLKQYLIEDNLIFPEKARDQLYADTGLDARTQTIKSHLSRLRNEMKLNPIFYRDSTPDSDIILLN
;
A
#
# COMPACT_ATOMS: atom_id res chain seq x y z
N MET A 1 7.14 62.83 -43.88
CA MET A 1 7.46 62.20 -42.57
C MET A 1 6.30 62.33 -41.57
N GLU A 2 5.61 63.46 -41.49
CA GLU A 2 4.46 63.64 -40.58
C GLU A 2 3.29 62.65 -40.80
N ALA A 3 3.01 62.26 -42.04
CA ALA A 3 1.97 61.26 -42.34
C ALA A 3 2.29 59.84 -41.82
N VAL A 4 3.58 59.50 -41.64
CA VAL A 4 4.00 58.20 -41.09
C VAL A 4 3.93 58.19 -39.57
N ILE A 5 4.18 59.34 -38.94
CA ILE A 5 4.10 59.52 -37.48
C ILE A 5 2.64 59.43 -37.01
N ASN A 6 1.70 60.03 -37.74
CA ASN A 6 0.27 59.98 -37.39
C ASN A 6 -0.36 58.58 -37.52
N LYS A 7 0.15 57.72 -38.41
CA LYS A 7 -0.34 56.34 -38.53
C LYS A 7 0.12 55.45 -37.37
N TYR A 8 1.29 55.76 -36.77
CA TYR A 8 1.84 55.01 -35.63
C TYR A 8 1.20 55.40 -34.29
N THR A 9 0.79 56.66 -34.12
CA THR A 9 0.07 57.10 -32.92
C THR A 9 -1.37 56.58 -32.87
N LEU A 10 -2.08 56.51 -34.01
CA LEU A 10 -3.45 55.95 -34.07
C LEU A 10 -3.49 54.43 -33.82
N LEU A 11 -2.46 53.69 -34.22
CA LEU A 11 -2.35 52.24 -33.98
C LEU A 11 -1.97 51.92 -32.53
N ASN A 12 -1.30 52.85 -31.82
CA ASN A 12 -0.98 52.68 -30.42
C ASN A 12 -2.15 53.07 -29.51
N SER A 13 -2.97 54.09 -29.81
CA SER A 13 -4.11 54.45 -28.95
C SER A 13 -5.16 53.33 -28.86
N HIS A 14 -5.48 52.66 -29.96
CA HIS A 14 -6.40 51.50 -29.96
C HIS A 14 -5.86 50.28 -29.21
N LYS A 15 -4.54 50.18 -28.99
CA LYS A 15 -3.93 49.06 -28.25
C LYS A 15 -3.94 49.26 -26.74
N TYR A 16 -4.18 50.49 -26.26
CA TYR A 16 -4.25 50.81 -24.83
C TYR A 16 -5.67 50.90 -24.28
N GLU A 17 -6.66 51.35 -25.08
CA GLU A 17 -8.07 51.34 -24.64
C GLU A 17 -8.66 49.92 -24.48
N CYS A 18 -8.11 48.92 -25.15
CA CYS A 18 -8.58 47.54 -25.03
C CYS A 18 -8.04 46.80 -23.79
N LYS A 19 -7.11 47.39 -23.03
CA LYS A 19 -6.48 46.75 -21.84
C LYS A 19 -7.00 47.25 -20.49
N GLU A 20 -7.62 48.43 -20.42
CA GLU A 20 -8.19 48.93 -19.16
C GLU A 20 -9.54 48.29 -18.81
N ALA A 21 -10.27 47.73 -19.79
CA ALA A 21 -11.49 46.97 -19.54
C ALA A 21 -11.24 45.55 -18.96
N GLU A 22 -10.02 45.00 -19.04
CA GLU A 22 -9.72 43.63 -18.54
C GLU A 22 -9.19 43.60 -17.09
N LYS A 23 -8.88 44.75 -16.47
CA LYS A 23 -8.25 44.78 -15.14
C LYS A 23 -9.22 44.84 -13.94
N VAL A 24 -10.52 45.03 -14.15
CA VAL A 24 -11.49 45.29 -13.06
C VAL A 24 -12.33 44.06 -12.66
N HIS A 25 -12.22 42.92 -13.37
CA HIS A 25 -13.04 41.73 -13.07
C HIS A 25 -12.25 40.45 -12.79
N SER A 26 -11.19 40.55 -11.97
CA SER A 26 -10.72 39.40 -11.17
C SER A 26 -11.53 39.25 -9.87
N LEU A 27 -12.85 39.47 -9.93
CA LEU A 27 -13.73 38.94 -8.88
C LEU A 27 -13.62 37.42 -8.98
N LYS A 28 -13.16 36.78 -7.92
CA LYS A 28 -13.15 35.31 -7.77
C LYS A 28 -14.60 34.83 -7.81
N THR A 29 -15.19 34.75 -8.98
CA THR A 29 -16.55 34.28 -9.17
C THR A 29 -16.57 32.81 -8.76
N LYS A 30 -17.19 32.56 -7.60
CA LYS A 30 -17.42 31.20 -7.11
C LYS A 30 -18.39 30.53 -8.08
N ILE A 31 -18.01 29.36 -8.57
CA ILE A 31 -18.91 28.49 -9.32
C ILE A 31 -20.05 28.08 -8.39
N LYS A 32 -21.28 28.43 -8.77
CA LYS A 32 -22.52 28.01 -8.10
C LYS A 32 -22.93 26.63 -8.61
N ASP A 33 -23.81 25.95 -7.89
CA ASP A 33 -24.28 24.60 -8.24
C ASP A 33 -24.98 24.56 -9.60
N SER A 34 -25.72 25.61 -9.97
CA SER A 34 -26.34 25.75 -11.29
C SER A 34 -25.32 25.69 -12.44
N HIS A 35 -24.12 26.26 -12.26
CA HIS A 35 -23.06 26.19 -13.26
C HIS A 35 -22.44 24.79 -13.32
N VAL A 36 -22.40 24.07 -12.19
CA VAL A 36 -21.92 22.68 -12.15
C VAL A 36 -22.88 21.78 -12.92
N GLU A 37 -24.19 21.99 -12.83
CA GLU A 37 -25.19 21.25 -13.62
C GLU A 37 -25.05 21.50 -15.12
N LEU A 38 -24.82 22.75 -15.55
CA LEU A 38 -24.53 23.05 -16.97
C LEU A 38 -23.28 22.30 -17.47
N LEU A 39 -22.21 22.30 -16.68
CA LEU A 39 -20.99 21.55 -17.02
C LEU A 39 -21.23 20.03 -17.07
N LYS A 40 -22.13 19.49 -16.22
CA LYS A 40 -22.55 18.08 -16.30
C LYS A 40 -23.30 17.81 -17.60
N ASN A 41 -24.19 18.70 -18.03
CA ASN A 41 -24.94 18.57 -19.28
C ASN A 41 -24.00 18.61 -20.50
N TYR A 42 -23.04 19.53 -20.53
CA TYR A 42 -22.04 19.58 -21.61
C TYR A 42 -21.23 18.28 -21.71
N LEU A 43 -20.91 17.64 -20.57
CA LEU A 43 -20.21 16.35 -20.56
C LEU A 43 -21.07 15.16 -21.02
N LYS A 44 -22.40 15.26 -20.85
CA LYS A 44 -23.34 14.27 -21.38
C LYS A 44 -23.49 14.42 -22.90
N GLU A 45 -23.52 15.65 -23.40
CA GLU A 45 -23.56 15.93 -24.85
C GLU A 45 -22.24 15.57 -25.55
N ASP A 46 -21.11 15.99 -24.98
CA ASP A 46 -19.78 15.76 -25.53
C ASP A 46 -18.79 15.38 -24.42
N ARG A 47 -18.51 14.07 -24.31
CA ARG A 47 -17.53 13.53 -23.36
C ARG A 47 -16.12 14.09 -23.57
N ALA A 48 -15.79 14.54 -24.78
CA ALA A 48 -14.48 15.05 -25.18
C ALA A 48 -14.36 16.58 -25.09
N ILE A 49 -15.38 17.29 -24.59
CA ILE A 49 -15.37 18.75 -24.52
C ILE A 49 -14.09 19.29 -23.84
N THR A 50 -13.44 20.22 -24.52
CA THR A 50 -12.22 20.87 -24.01
C THR A 50 -12.57 21.95 -22.99
N CYS A 51 -11.58 22.33 -22.15
CA CYS A 51 -11.79 23.37 -21.14
C CYS A 51 -12.17 24.73 -21.74
N THR A 52 -11.64 25.04 -22.94
CA THR A 52 -11.94 26.28 -23.66
C THR A 52 -13.37 26.27 -24.19
N GLN A 53 -13.79 25.19 -24.85
CA GLN A 53 -15.16 25.05 -25.36
C GLN A 53 -16.20 25.11 -24.23
N ALA A 54 -15.95 24.41 -23.12
CA ALA A 54 -16.84 24.44 -21.96
C ALA A 54 -16.90 25.84 -21.32
N SER A 55 -15.77 26.56 -21.27
CA SER A 55 -15.72 27.93 -20.78
C SER A 55 -16.51 28.90 -21.67
N GLU A 56 -16.40 28.76 -22.99
CA GLU A 56 -17.14 29.58 -23.94
C GLU A 56 -18.64 29.32 -23.88
N ARG A 57 -19.05 28.05 -23.80
CA ARG A 57 -20.48 27.69 -23.64
C ARG A 57 -21.04 28.23 -22.32
N LEU A 58 -20.32 28.05 -21.22
CA LEU A 58 -20.75 28.57 -19.92
C LEU A 58 -20.85 30.11 -19.91
N PHE A 59 -19.95 30.81 -20.62
CA PHE A 59 -20.05 32.25 -20.78
C PHE A 59 -21.27 32.65 -21.64
N LYS A 60 -21.54 31.94 -22.74
CA LYS A 60 -22.70 32.19 -23.60
C LYS A 60 -24.03 31.95 -22.89
N GLU A 61 -24.14 30.89 -22.09
CA GLU A 61 -25.40 30.50 -21.46
C GLU A 61 -25.64 31.15 -20.09
N ALA A 62 -24.60 31.34 -19.29
CA ALA A 62 -24.73 31.87 -17.92
C ALA A 62 -24.09 33.25 -17.72
N GLY A 63 -23.53 33.87 -18.78
CA GLY A 63 -22.81 35.14 -18.69
C GLY A 63 -21.53 35.07 -17.84
N LEU A 64 -21.09 33.87 -17.45
CA LEU A 64 -20.06 33.70 -16.43
C LEU A 64 -18.69 33.47 -17.07
N ARG A 65 -17.82 34.47 -16.97
CA ARG A 65 -16.44 34.39 -17.44
C ARG A 65 -15.56 33.73 -16.38
N ILE A 66 -15.21 32.47 -16.59
CA ILE A 66 -14.35 31.68 -15.68
C ILE A 66 -13.02 31.39 -16.36
N SER A 67 -11.93 31.37 -15.58
CA SER A 67 -10.65 30.90 -16.11
C SER A 67 -10.74 29.43 -16.57
N SER A 68 -10.16 29.13 -17.74
CA SER A 68 -10.08 27.78 -18.30
C SER A 68 -9.47 26.76 -17.33
N ARG A 69 -8.53 27.20 -16.47
CA ARG A 69 -7.93 26.38 -15.40
C ARG A 69 -8.97 25.92 -14.37
N ASN A 70 -9.89 26.81 -13.96
CA ASN A 70 -10.95 26.44 -13.01
C ASN A 70 -11.96 25.49 -13.66
N ILE A 71 -12.40 25.80 -14.89
CA ILE A 71 -13.28 24.90 -15.67
C ILE A 71 -12.64 23.51 -15.78
N GLY A 72 -11.34 23.41 -16.09
CA GLY A 72 -10.65 22.14 -16.19
C GLY A 72 -10.62 21.33 -14.88
N ARG A 73 -10.55 21.99 -13.72
CA ARG A 73 -10.66 21.32 -12.42
C ARG A 73 -12.07 20.75 -12.22
N TYR A 74 -13.12 21.51 -12.52
CA TYR A 74 -14.50 21.05 -12.42
C TYR A 74 -14.83 19.93 -13.39
N LEU A 75 -14.47 20.06 -14.67
CA LEU A 75 -14.65 19.00 -15.67
C LEU A 75 -13.92 17.71 -15.26
N THR A 76 -12.70 17.81 -14.71
CA THR A 76 -11.97 16.62 -14.22
C THR A 76 -12.68 15.95 -13.05
N LYS A 77 -13.31 16.73 -12.16
CA LYS A 77 -14.08 16.20 -11.03
C LYS A 77 -15.36 15.53 -11.52
N LEU A 78 -16.12 16.21 -12.38
CA LEU A 78 -17.38 15.71 -12.95
C LEU A 78 -17.19 14.45 -13.80
N LYS A 79 -16.14 14.39 -14.63
CA LYS A 79 -15.81 13.16 -15.38
C LYS A 79 -15.59 11.95 -14.46
N LYS A 80 -15.01 12.14 -13.27
CA LYS A 80 -14.84 11.05 -12.29
C LYS A 80 -16.17 10.62 -11.69
N GLU A 81 -17.03 11.57 -11.33
CA GLU A 81 -18.37 11.30 -10.78
C GLU A 81 -19.23 10.53 -11.79
N ILE A 82 -19.26 10.96 -13.07
CA ILE A 82 -20.02 10.28 -14.13
C ILE A 82 -19.53 8.85 -14.37
N ILE A 83 -18.21 8.60 -14.32
CA ILE A 83 -17.65 7.24 -14.46
C ILE A 83 -18.05 6.34 -13.27
N LEU A 84 -18.13 6.90 -12.06
CA LEU A 84 -18.56 6.17 -10.86
C LEU A 84 -20.06 5.85 -10.88
N GLU A 85 -20.89 6.74 -11.44
CA GLU A 85 -22.35 6.57 -11.54
C GLU A 85 -22.80 5.63 -12.66
N SER A 86 -21.88 5.18 -13.54
CA SER A 86 -22.20 4.18 -14.57
C SER A 86 -21.85 2.76 -14.08
N PRO A 87 -22.79 1.99 -13.48
CA PRO A 87 -22.54 0.62 -13.00
C PRO A 87 -22.30 -0.39 -14.14
N SER A 88 -22.37 0.03 -15.40
CA SER A 88 -22.42 -0.87 -16.56
C SER A 88 -21.07 -1.23 -17.17
N ALA A 89 -19.95 -0.72 -16.65
CA ALA A 89 -18.63 -1.07 -17.17
C ALA A 89 -17.70 -1.52 -16.05
N ASN A 90 -17.80 -2.81 -15.70
CA ASN A 90 -16.70 -3.62 -15.16
C ASN A 90 -15.54 -3.78 -16.18
N SER A 91 -15.40 -2.83 -17.11
CA SER A 91 -14.25 -2.77 -17.99
C SER A 91 -13.13 -2.12 -17.20
N SER A 92 -12.18 -2.96 -16.84
CA SER A 92 -10.78 -2.75 -16.49
C SER A 92 -10.08 -1.56 -17.16
N SER A 93 -10.64 -0.34 -17.07
CA SER A 93 -9.92 0.90 -17.38
C SER A 93 -8.94 1.13 -16.23
N SER A 94 -7.80 0.48 -16.43
CA SER A 94 -6.73 0.28 -15.48
C SER A 94 -6.33 1.58 -14.78
N LEU A 95 -5.91 1.44 -13.53
CA LEU A 95 -5.24 2.46 -12.73
C LEU A 95 -4.16 3.25 -13.49
N PHE A 96 -3.63 2.71 -14.59
CA PHE A 96 -2.65 3.34 -15.46
C PHE A 96 -3.18 4.55 -16.25
N GLU A 97 -4.47 4.63 -16.57
CA GLU A 97 -5.00 5.78 -17.34
C GLU A 97 -5.00 7.08 -16.52
N LYS A 98 -5.25 6.99 -15.21
CA LYS A 98 -5.20 8.16 -14.31
C LYS A 98 -3.79 8.74 -14.15
N ARG A 99 -2.73 8.01 -14.55
CA ARG A 99 -1.32 8.43 -14.38
C ARG A 99 -0.63 8.90 -15.67
N LYS A 100 -1.30 8.84 -16.83
CA LYS A 100 -0.77 9.33 -18.13
C LYS A 100 -0.40 10.83 -18.17
N LYS A 101 -0.75 11.64 -17.15
CA LYS A 101 -0.45 13.09 -17.13
C LYS A 101 1.01 13.47 -16.85
N ASN A 102 1.87 12.53 -16.49
CA ASN A 102 3.31 12.77 -16.39
C ASN A 102 3.98 12.22 -17.65
N GLU A 103 4.41 13.09 -18.56
CA GLU A 103 5.15 12.73 -19.79
C GLU A 103 6.39 11.87 -19.53
N GLN A 104 6.92 11.85 -18.30
CA GLN A 104 8.02 10.98 -17.90
C GLN A 104 7.68 9.48 -17.89
N TYR A 105 6.40 9.09 -17.95
CA TYR A 105 5.99 7.68 -18.02
C TYR A 105 6.03 7.09 -19.44
N THR A 106 6.31 7.90 -20.47
CA THR A 106 6.28 7.49 -21.88
C THR A 106 7.27 6.37 -22.24
N LYS A 107 8.37 6.22 -21.47
CA LYS A 107 9.37 5.18 -21.71
C LYS A 107 8.91 3.78 -21.28
N VAL A 108 7.94 3.66 -20.37
CA VAL A 108 7.50 2.36 -19.84
C VAL A 108 6.35 1.82 -20.69
N LYS A 109 6.66 0.85 -21.56
CA LYS A 109 5.70 0.11 -22.37
C LYS A 109 4.98 -0.97 -21.55
N SER A 110 3.90 -1.53 -22.08
CA SER A 110 3.11 -2.61 -21.46
C SER A 110 3.96 -3.82 -21.07
N TYR A 111 4.90 -4.24 -21.92
CA TYR A 111 5.80 -5.35 -21.63
C TYR A 111 6.66 -5.12 -20.37
N HIS A 112 7.08 -3.89 -20.11
CA HIS A 112 7.84 -3.56 -18.89
C HIS A 112 6.97 -3.67 -17.64
N ILE A 113 5.69 -3.28 -17.73
CA ILE A 113 4.72 -3.43 -16.64
C ILE A 113 4.50 -4.91 -16.34
N TYR A 114 4.39 -5.75 -17.37
CA TYR A 114 4.28 -7.20 -17.23
C TYR A 114 5.48 -7.80 -16.47
N LEU A 115 6.72 -7.41 -16.80
CA LEU A 115 7.91 -7.87 -16.06
C LEU A 115 7.90 -7.41 -14.60
N LEU A 116 7.51 -6.15 -14.33
CA LEU A 116 7.38 -5.65 -12.96
C LEU A 116 6.32 -6.42 -12.16
N LYS A 117 5.21 -6.83 -12.80
CA LYS A 117 4.18 -7.70 -12.18
C LYS A 117 4.78 -9.06 -11.83
N LYS A 118 5.50 -9.69 -12.77
CA LYS A 118 6.22 -10.96 -12.55
C LYS A 118 7.25 -10.89 -11.41
N TYR A 119 8.00 -9.79 -11.29
CA TYR A 119 8.94 -9.62 -10.17
C TYR A 119 8.23 -9.52 -8.82
N LEU A 120 7.06 -8.87 -8.77
CA LEU A 120 6.24 -8.78 -7.56
C LEU A 120 5.59 -10.11 -7.19
N GLU A 121 5.19 -10.92 -8.16
CA GLU A 121 4.67 -12.27 -7.94
C GLU A 121 5.76 -13.18 -7.32
N ASN A 122 7.01 -13.05 -7.79
CA ASN A 122 8.14 -13.82 -7.26
C ASN A 122 8.64 -13.29 -5.89
N ASP A 123 8.61 -11.98 -5.68
CA ASP A 123 9.05 -11.32 -4.44
C ASP A 123 8.09 -10.16 -4.13
N LYS A 124 7.06 -10.43 -3.31
CA LYS A 124 6.06 -9.44 -2.90
C LYS A 124 6.69 -8.20 -2.27
N LEU A 125 7.85 -8.36 -1.63
CA LEU A 125 8.56 -7.31 -0.91
C LEU A 125 9.62 -6.60 -1.75
N ILE A 126 9.72 -6.88 -3.05
CA ILE A 126 10.72 -6.28 -3.93
C ILE A 126 10.73 -4.75 -3.81
N THR A 127 11.91 -4.19 -3.57
CA THR A 127 12.08 -2.74 -3.44
C THR A 127 12.11 -2.08 -4.82
N PRO A 128 11.68 -0.80 -4.95
CA PRO A 128 11.75 -0.10 -6.24
C PRO A 128 13.15 -0.03 -6.86
N ILE A 129 14.21 -0.04 -6.04
CA ILE A 129 15.59 -0.05 -6.51
C ILE A 129 15.93 -1.41 -7.14
N ARG A 130 15.60 -2.51 -6.44
CA ARG A 130 15.84 -3.87 -6.93
C ARG A 130 15.05 -4.15 -8.20
N ALA A 131 13.78 -3.78 -8.23
CA ALA A 131 12.94 -3.93 -9.42
C ALA A 131 13.43 -3.09 -10.61
N ARG A 132 13.97 -1.88 -10.36
CA ARG A 132 14.60 -1.05 -11.41
C ARG A 132 15.82 -1.76 -11.99
N TYR A 133 16.70 -2.26 -11.13
CA TYR A 133 17.90 -2.98 -11.55
C TYR A 133 17.54 -4.20 -12.39
N GLN A 134 16.56 -4.97 -11.94
CA GLN A 134 16.10 -6.18 -12.62
C GLN A 134 15.44 -5.86 -13.97
N LEU A 135 14.59 -4.83 -14.02
CA LEU A 135 14.00 -4.36 -15.28
C LEU A 135 15.07 -3.87 -16.27
N HIS A 136 16.07 -3.12 -15.80
CA HIS A 136 17.17 -2.66 -16.64
C HIS A 136 18.02 -3.83 -17.14
N LYS A 137 18.33 -4.80 -16.28
CA LYS A 137 19.06 -6.02 -16.66
C LYS A 137 18.32 -6.80 -17.75
N ASP A 138 17.00 -6.94 -17.64
CA ASP A 138 16.21 -7.76 -18.55
C ASP A 138 15.85 -7.03 -19.87
N THR A 139 15.84 -5.69 -19.89
CA THR A 139 15.32 -4.91 -21.03
C THR A 139 16.24 -3.81 -21.55
N GLY A 140 17.34 -3.51 -20.86
CA GLY A 140 18.17 -2.32 -21.09
C GLY A 140 17.48 -1.00 -20.74
N LEU A 141 16.24 -1.00 -20.26
CA LEU A 141 15.47 0.22 -20.05
C LEU A 141 15.96 0.99 -18.81
N GLU A 142 16.51 2.18 -19.04
CA GLU A 142 16.81 3.13 -17.97
C GLU A 142 15.58 3.94 -17.57
N VAL A 143 15.05 3.64 -16.38
CA VAL A 143 13.92 4.35 -15.78
C VAL A 143 14.30 4.87 -14.40
N SER A 144 13.73 6.00 -13.99
CA SER A 144 13.97 6.53 -12.65
C SER A 144 13.35 5.64 -11.56
N VAL A 145 14.00 5.54 -10.40
CA VAL A 145 13.48 4.79 -9.24
C VAL A 145 12.07 5.28 -8.85
N ARG A 146 11.81 6.59 -8.97
CA ARG A 146 10.50 7.20 -8.69
C ARG A 146 9.41 6.67 -9.65
N CYS A 147 9.76 6.48 -10.91
CA CYS A 147 8.86 5.89 -11.91
C CYS A 147 8.50 4.46 -11.53
N ILE A 148 9.50 3.62 -11.24
CA ILE A 148 9.32 2.23 -10.81
C ILE A 148 8.51 2.13 -9.51
N LYS A 149 8.77 3.00 -8.52
CA LYS A 149 7.98 3.08 -7.28
C LYS A 149 6.50 3.31 -7.57
N GLY A 150 6.18 4.17 -8.55
CA GLY A 150 4.82 4.39 -9.00
C GLY A 150 4.18 3.10 -9.54
N TYR A 151 4.86 2.42 -10.47
CA TYR A 151 4.37 1.17 -11.05
C TYR A 151 4.18 0.07 -10.01
N ILE A 152 5.16 -0.17 -9.13
CA ILE A 152 5.07 -1.20 -8.09
C ILE A 152 3.89 -0.95 -7.15
N LEU A 153 3.68 0.30 -6.70
CA LEU A 153 2.55 0.60 -5.84
C LEU A 153 1.20 0.35 -6.54
N ALA A 154 1.09 0.69 -7.82
CA ALA A 154 -0.14 0.41 -8.58
C ALA A 154 -0.35 -1.10 -8.80
N LEU A 155 0.72 -1.85 -9.07
CA LEU A 155 0.66 -3.29 -9.27
C LEU A 155 0.33 -4.04 -7.97
N ARG A 156 0.85 -3.59 -6.82
CA ARG A 156 0.43 -4.11 -5.52
C ARG A 156 -1.05 -3.88 -5.28
N ASP A 157 -1.54 -2.64 -5.46
CA ASP A 157 -2.97 -2.33 -5.35
C ASP A 157 -3.85 -3.14 -6.33
N GLU A 158 -3.30 -3.63 -7.44
CA GLU A 158 -3.98 -4.49 -8.43
C GLU A 158 -4.00 -5.95 -7.97
N ILE A 159 -2.83 -6.51 -7.60
CA ILE A 159 -2.67 -7.88 -7.11
C ILE A 159 -3.46 -8.08 -5.81
N ASP A 160 -3.37 -7.15 -4.87
CA ASP A 160 -4.08 -7.23 -3.58
C ASP A 160 -5.60 -7.25 -3.80
N ARG A 161 -6.10 -6.50 -4.79
CA ARG A 161 -7.53 -6.55 -5.19
C ARG A 161 -7.92 -7.83 -5.91
N GLU A 162 -7.04 -8.38 -6.76
CA GLU A 162 -7.26 -9.69 -7.39
C GLU A 162 -7.34 -10.80 -6.31
N CYS A 163 -6.57 -10.68 -5.22
CA CYS A 163 -6.61 -11.60 -4.07
C CYS A 163 -7.80 -11.37 -3.13
N ASP A 164 -8.20 -10.13 -2.87
CA ASP A 164 -9.35 -9.79 -2.02
C ASP A 164 -10.68 -10.29 -2.59
N ASN A 165 -10.78 -10.46 -3.91
CA ASN A 165 -11.93 -11.08 -4.56
C ASN A 165 -12.05 -12.58 -4.31
N PHE A 166 -11.02 -13.24 -3.77
CA PHE A 166 -11.05 -14.67 -3.40
C PHE A 166 -11.16 -14.93 -1.91
N TYR A 167 -10.74 -14.01 -1.03
CA TYR A 167 -10.85 -14.20 0.43
C TYR A 167 -10.98 -12.86 1.16
N HIS A 168 -12.18 -12.56 1.65
CA HIS A 168 -12.37 -11.58 2.71
C HIS A 168 -11.75 -12.10 4.02
N SER A 169 -10.47 -11.75 4.29
CA SER A 169 -9.88 -11.61 5.64
C SER A 169 -8.35 -11.49 5.64
N SER A 170 -7.75 -10.55 4.89
CA SER A 170 -6.34 -10.20 5.16
C SER A 170 -6.23 -8.89 5.92
N THR A 171 -5.84 -9.01 7.19
CA THR A 171 -5.56 -7.89 8.09
C THR A 171 -4.12 -7.40 7.88
N GLU A 172 -3.72 -7.14 6.63
CA GLU A 172 -2.45 -6.45 6.37
C GLU A 172 -2.63 -4.96 6.70
N LEU A 173 -2.45 -4.63 7.98
CA LEU A 173 -2.42 -3.26 8.43
C LEU A 173 -1.29 -2.53 7.67
N PRO A 174 -1.58 -1.41 7.00
CA PRO A 174 -0.57 -0.65 6.30
C PRO A 174 0.33 -0.01 7.35
N ILE A 175 1.47 -0.64 7.65
CA ILE A 175 2.63 0.08 8.17
C ILE A 175 3.09 0.97 7.02
N ARG A 176 2.35 2.08 6.87
CA ARG A 176 2.40 2.99 5.74
C ARG A 176 3.84 3.46 5.63
N ASN A 177 4.38 3.32 4.43
CA ASN A 177 5.70 3.78 3.97
C ASN A 177 6.00 5.28 4.23
N SER A 178 5.13 6.02 4.92
CA SER A 178 5.33 7.40 5.35
C SER A 178 6.39 7.57 6.44
N TYR A 179 6.84 6.49 7.07
CA TYR A 179 7.82 6.53 8.16
C TYR A 179 9.29 6.39 7.70
N CYS A 180 9.57 6.07 6.44
CA CYS A 180 10.93 5.69 6.02
C CYS A 180 11.87 6.85 5.66
N GLU A 181 11.38 8.05 5.34
CA GLU A 181 12.26 9.13 4.85
C GLU A 181 12.74 10.12 5.94
N ARG A 182 12.13 10.11 7.14
CA ARG A 182 12.50 11.02 8.24
C ARG A 182 12.96 10.33 9.52
N ASN A 183 12.81 9.02 9.62
CA ASN A 183 13.13 8.30 10.85
C ASN A 183 14.51 7.67 10.77
N LYS A 184 15.30 7.81 11.84
CA LYS A 184 16.61 7.16 12.01
C LYS A 184 16.53 5.62 11.96
N LEU A 185 15.32 5.07 12.06
CA LEU A 185 15.05 3.65 12.11
C LEU A 185 15.03 3.02 10.71
N LYS A 186 16.12 2.31 10.38
CA LYS A 186 16.20 1.41 9.22
C LYS A 186 15.51 0.07 9.48
N PHE A 187 15.20 -0.68 8.42
CA PHE A 187 14.54 -1.99 8.47
C PHE A 187 15.19 -2.98 9.45
N PHE A 188 16.52 -3.06 9.49
CA PHE A 188 17.21 -3.99 10.39
C PHE A 188 16.95 -3.73 11.88
N HIS A 189 16.67 -2.49 12.29
CA HIS A 189 16.29 -2.21 13.69
C HIS A 189 14.89 -2.73 14.01
N ILE A 190 13.99 -2.75 13.04
CA ILE A 190 12.65 -3.33 13.19
C ILE A 190 12.79 -4.84 13.42
N GLU A 191 13.67 -5.50 12.68
CA GLU A 191 13.96 -6.93 12.88
C GLU A 191 14.60 -7.22 14.25
N LEU A 192 15.50 -6.35 14.74
CA LEU A 192 16.02 -6.45 16.11
C LEU A 192 14.91 -6.29 17.17
N LEU A 193 14.00 -5.32 17.00
CA LEU A 193 12.86 -5.16 17.92
C LEU A 193 11.93 -6.37 17.92
N LYS A 194 11.66 -6.96 16.75
CA LYS A 194 10.91 -8.22 16.64
C LYS A 194 11.61 -9.34 17.39
N LYS A 195 12.93 -9.46 17.26
CA LYS A 195 13.74 -10.45 18.00
C LYS A 195 13.59 -10.25 19.51
N TYR A 196 13.73 -9.03 20.00
CA TYR A 196 13.57 -8.74 21.43
C TYR A 196 12.15 -9.02 21.95
N LEU A 197 11.12 -8.74 21.15
CA LEU A 197 9.74 -9.07 21.51
C LEU A 197 9.48 -10.58 21.56
N LYS A 198 10.16 -11.36 20.74
CA LYS A 198 10.09 -12.84 20.79
C LYS A 198 10.81 -13.39 22.02
N GLU A 199 11.91 -12.76 22.45
CA GLU A 199 12.63 -13.12 23.68
C GLU A 199 11.86 -12.71 24.95
N ASP A 200 11.27 -11.52 24.93
CA ASP A 200 10.49 -10.95 26.03
C ASP A 200 9.32 -10.11 25.48
N ASN A 201 8.11 -10.70 25.50
CA ASN A 201 6.90 -10.04 25.02
C ASN A 201 6.49 -8.84 25.90
N PHE A 202 7.03 -8.73 27.11
CA PHE A 202 6.73 -7.66 28.06
C PHE A 202 7.78 -6.55 28.08
N ILE A 203 8.80 -6.62 27.22
CA ILE A 203 9.84 -5.59 27.14
C ILE A 203 9.22 -4.19 27.05
N THR A 204 9.68 -3.31 27.94
CA THR A 204 9.23 -1.92 27.99
C THR A 204 9.88 -1.11 26.88
N SER A 205 9.26 0.02 26.52
CA SER A 205 9.80 0.93 25.50
C SER A 205 11.19 1.49 25.85
N ALA A 206 11.50 1.64 27.14
CA ALA A 206 12.79 2.11 27.61
C ALA A 206 13.87 1.02 27.45
N GLU A 207 13.58 -0.21 27.89
CA GLU A 207 14.51 -1.35 27.74
C GLU A 207 14.79 -1.66 26.27
N ALA A 208 13.76 -1.66 25.42
CA ALA A 208 13.93 -1.90 23.99
C ALA A 208 14.77 -0.80 23.31
N ARG A 209 14.60 0.46 23.72
CA ARG A 209 15.44 1.57 23.26
C ARG A 209 16.89 1.36 23.66
N ASP A 210 17.13 1.00 24.92
CA ASP A 210 18.49 0.81 25.45
C ASP A 210 19.18 -0.37 24.79
N LYS A 211 18.44 -1.46 24.52
CA LYS A 211 18.94 -2.59 23.73
C LYS A 211 19.27 -2.20 22.28
N ILE A 212 18.42 -1.43 21.60
CA ILE A 212 18.76 -0.91 20.25
C ILE A 212 20.02 -0.05 20.30
N HIS A 213 20.10 0.87 21.25
CA HIS A 213 21.21 1.79 21.34
C HIS A 213 22.52 1.03 21.61
N LYS A 214 22.48 0.04 22.50
CA LYS A 214 23.62 -0.85 22.78
C LYS A 214 24.08 -1.61 21.53
N ASP A 215 23.15 -2.16 20.76
CA ASP A 215 23.48 -3.00 19.61
C ASP A 215 23.85 -2.23 18.35
N THR A 216 23.33 -1.01 18.19
CA THR A 216 23.41 -0.27 16.91
C THR A 216 23.99 1.13 17.03
N GLY A 217 24.17 1.64 18.25
CA GLY A 217 24.55 3.02 18.52
C GLY A 217 23.45 4.05 18.23
N ILE A 218 22.26 3.64 17.77
CA ILE A 218 21.18 4.59 17.43
C ILE A 218 20.41 5.00 18.68
N GLU A 219 20.42 6.30 18.96
CA GLU A 219 19.55 6.91 19.95
C GLU A 219 18.14 7.16 19.37
N LEU A 220 17.16 6.45 19.94
CA LEU A 220 15.74 6.64 19.67
C LEU A 220 15.05 7.28 20.87
N SER A 221 13.96 8.01 20.63
CA SER A 221 13.11 8.45 21.73
C SER A 221 12.29 7.27 22.27
N VAL A 222 12.02 7.26 23.58
CA VAL A 222 11.23 6.21 24.24
C VAL A 222 9.82 6.15 23.65
N GLY A 223 9.19 7.30 23.41
CA GLY A 223 7.84 7.37 22.83
C GLY A 223 7.79 6.80 21.41
N TYR A 224 8.81 7.03 20.59
CA TYR A 224 8.91 6.47 19.25
C TYR A 224 9.13 4.95 19.29
N THR A 225 9.98 4.47 20.20
CA THR A 225 10.17 3.03 20.43
C THR A 225 8.87 2.35 20.86
N GLY A 226 8.12 2.99 21.75
CA GLY A 226 6.83 2.47 22.24
C GLY A 226 5.76 2.36 21.15
N SER A 227 5.68 3.32 20.23
CA SER A 227 4.74 3.23 19.11
C SER A 227 5.09 2.08 18.16
N ILE A 228 6.38 1.85 17.88
CA ILE A 228 6.84 0.73 17.07
C ILE A 228 6.55 -0.60 17.76
N LEU A 229 6.88 -0.73 19.06
CA LEU A 229 6.59 -1.94 19.84
C LEU A 229 5.09 -2.25 19.85
N SER A 230 4.22 -1.25 20.02
CA SER A 230 2.76 -1.47 19.99
C SER A 230 2.28 -2.04 18.66
N VAL A 231 2.84 -1.57 17.54
CA VAL A 231 2.52 -2.12 16.21
C VAL A 231 3.08 -3.53 16.06
N LEU A 232 4.34 -3.76 16.44
CA LEU A 232 4.97 -5.07 16.33
C LEU A 232 4.28 -6.14 17.19
N LYS A 233 3.83 -5.79 18.41
CA LYS A 233 3.06 -6.71 19.27
C LYS A 233 1.78 -7.15 18.58
N LYS A 234 1.02 -6.23 17.98
CA LYS A 234 -0.19 -6.57 17.22
C LYS A 234 0.09 -7.51 16.05
N VAL A 235 1.21 -7.30 15.34
CA VAL A 235 1.62 -8.16 14.23
C VAL A 235 1.97 -9.56 14.74
N ILE A 236 2.81 -9.66 15.77
CA ILE A 236 3.20 -10.95 16.35
C ILE A 236 1.97 -11.68 16.93
N ASP A 237 1.10 -10.99 17.65
CA ASP A 237 -0.14 -11.56 18.19
C ASP A 237 -1.05 -12.10 17.07
N SER A 238 -1.12 -11.40 15.93
CA SER A 238 -1.88 -11.86 14.77
C SER A 238 -1.24 -13.05 14.05
N GLU A 239 0.10 -13.08 13.92
CA GLU A 239 0.84 -14.20 13.35
C GLU A 239 0.67 -15.46 14.22
N CYS A 240 0.77 -15.31 15.54
CA CYS A 240 0.52 -16.40 16.48
C CYS A 240 -0.92 -16.89 16.41
N ALA A 241 -1.90 -15.99 16.32
CA ALA A 241 -3.31 -16.37 16.16
C ALA A 241 -3.56 -17.11 14.83
N TYR A 242 -2.88 -16.73 13.76
CA TYR A 242 -2.98 -17.39 12.46
C TYR A 242 -2.37 -18.79 12.49
N LEU A 243 -1.19 -18.94 13.09
CA LEU A 243 -0.55 -20.24 13.29
C LEU A 243 -1.44 -21.14 14.17
N GLU A 244 -1.99 -20.63 15.27
CA GLU A 244 -2.93 -21.38 16.10
C GLU A 244 -4.22 -21.77 15.35
N SER A 245 -4.72 -20.92 14.44
CA SER A 245 -5.91 -21.21 13.63
C SER A 245 -5.67 -22.23 12.51
N SER A 246 -4.44 -22.34 12.01
CA SER A 246 -4.09 -23.26 10.91
C SER A 246 -3.80 -24.68 11.39
N TYR A 247 -3.49 -24.87 12.68
CA TYR A 247 -3.30 -26.19 13.30
C TYR A 247 -4.51 -26.68 14.12
N SER A 248 -5.59 -25.91 14.19
CA SER A 248 -6.79 -26.23 14.97
C SER A 248 -8.04 -26.04 14.11
N GLU A 249 -8.63 -27.15 13.63
CA GLU A 249 -9.94 -27.19 12.96
C GLU A 249 -11.11 -26.90 13.93
N SER A 250 -11.03 -25.85 14.75
CA SER A 250 -12.17 -25.41 15.55
C SER A 250 -12.19 -23.87 15.70
N PRO A 251 -13.06 -23.17 14.97
CA PRO A 251 -13.27 -21.72 15.01
C PRO A 251 -13.77 -21.14 16.36
N THR A 252 -13.78 -21.92 17.44
CA THR A 252 -14.54 -21.56 18.66
C THR A 252 -13.74 -20.70 19.65
N MET A 253 -12.41 -20.62 19.53
CA MET A 253 -11.58 -19.97 20.57
C MET A 253 -11.34 -18.45 20.39
N VAL A 254 -11.87 -17.83 19.32
CA VAL A 254 -11.64 -16.40 19.01
C VAL A 254 -12.45 -15.47 19.95
N TYR A 255 -13.50 -15.96 20.62
CA TYR A 255 -14.45 -15.12 21.36
C TYR A 255 -14.01 -14.68 22.77
N CYS A 256 -12.94 -15.24 23.35
CA CYS A 256 -12.61 -15.01 24.76
C CYS A 256 -11.49 -13.98 25.03
N ARG A 257 -10.91 -13.37 23.99
CA ARG A 257 -9.62 -12.65 24.12
C ARG A 257 -9.69 -11.21 24.65
N SER A 258 -10.85 -10.55 24.74
CA SER A 258 -10.84 -9.08 24.88
C SER A 258 -11.15 -8.48 26.26
N ASN A 259 -11.51 -9.21 27.33
CA ASN A 259 -11.79 -8.55 28.63
C ASN A 259 -11.70 -9.43 29.90
N THR A 260 -11.12 -10.63 29.85
CA THR A 260 -11.13 -11.53 31.02
C THR A 260 -9.80 -11.50 31.79
N LYS A 261 -9.88 -11.43 33.13
CA LYS A 261 -8.71 -11.56 34.04
C LYS A 261 -8.05 -12.96 34.00
N LEU A 262 -8.58 -13.88 33.19
CA LEU A 262 -8.13 -15.26 33.04
C LEU A 262 -6.89 -15.31 32.14
N LYS A 263 -5.72 -15.51 32.75
CA LYS A 263 -4.48 -15.87 32.04
C LYS A 263 -4.50 -17.32 31.55
N PHE A 264 -3.61 -17.66 30.62
CA PHE A 264 -3.51 -19.00 29.99
C PHE A 264 -3.46 -20.16 30.99
N TYR A 265 -2.62 -20.08 32.03
CA TYR A 265 -2.52 -21.15 33.03
C TYR A 265 -3.82 -21.42 33.81
N HIS A 266 -4.72 -20.44 33.92
CA HIS A 266 -6.03 -20.68 34.54
C HIS A 266 -6.91 -21.53 33.63
N ILE A 267 -6.76 -21.41 32.31
CA ILE A 267 -7.50 -22.24 31.35
C ILE A 267 -7.12 -23.71 31.53
N ASP A 268 -5.84 -24.00 31.79
CA ASP A 268 -5.38 -25.37 32.07
C ASP A 268 -5.99 -25.93 33.37
N ILE A 269 -6.08 -25.10 34.42
CA ILE A 269 -6.77 -25.46 35.67
C ILE A 269 -8.26 -25.74 35.41
N LEU A 270 -8.93 -24.90 34.62
CA LEU A 270 -10.33 -25.11 34.22
C LEU A 270 -10.52 -26.41 33.42
N LYS A 271 -9.58 -26.75 32.53
CA LYS A 271 -9.55 -28.03 31.82
C LYS A 271 -9.38 -29.20 32.80
N GLY A 272 -8.56 -29.03 33.85
CA GLY A 272 -8.42 -30.00 34.95
C GLY A 272 -9.74 -30.28 35.65
N TYR A 273 -10.43 -29.24 36.13
CA TYR A 273 -11.73 -29.38 36.78
C TYR A 273 -12.78 -30.04 35.88
N LEU A 274 -12.78 -29.73 34.58
CA LEU A 274 -13.69 -30.36 33.61
C LEU A 274 -13.37 -31.83 33.33
N LYS A 275 -12.11 -32.25 33.43
CA LYS A 275 -11.72 -33.67 33.36
C LYS A 275 -12.23 -34.44 34.58
N GLU A 276 -12.18 -33.81 35.76
CA GLU A 276 -12.67 -34.41 37.01
C GLU A 276 -14.20 -34.46 37.06
N ASN A 277 -14.87 -33.40 36.62
CA ASN A 277 -16.33 -33.31 36.61
C ASN A 277 -16.83 -32.47 35.41
N ILE A 278 -17.29 -33.16 34.37
CA ILE A 278 -17.84 -32.54 33.15
C ILE A 278 -19.00 -31.60 33.46
N SER A 279 -19.80 -31.92 34.48
CA SER A 279 -21.01 -31.18 34.89
C SER A 279 -20.74 -30.09 35.94
N ILE A 280 -19.47 -29.77 36.24
CA ILE A 280 -19.13 -28.77 37.25
C ILE A 280 -19.76 -27.39 36.95
N THR A 281 -20.46 -26.82 37.92
CA THR A 281 -21.11 -25.52 37.74
C THR A 281 -20.10 -24.38 37.79
N ALA A 282 -20.39 -23.26 37.12
CA ALA A 282 -19.50 -22.09 37.15
C ALA A 282 -19.27 -21.55 38.58
N LYS A 283 -20.23 -21.73 39.49
CA LYS A 283 -20.11 -21.35 40.90
C LYS A 283 -19.10 -22.22 41.63
N GLN A 284 -19.13 -23.54 41.40
CA GLN A 284 -18.15 -24.47 41.95
C GLN A 284 -16.75 -24.16 41.43
N VAL A 285 -16.62 -24.00 40.11
CA VAL A 285 -15.35 -23.62 39.48
C VAL A 285 -14.81 -22.31 40.01
N ARG A 286 -15.66 -21.30 40.22
CA ARG A 286 -15.25 -20.01 40.81
C ARG A 286 -14.65 -20.17 42.19
N ASN A 287 -15.30 -20.96 43.03
CA ASN A 287 -14.85 -21.19 44.41
C ASN A 287 -13.52 -21.96 44.43
N GLN A 288 -13.40 -22.99 43.61
CA GLN A 288 -12.20 -23.82 43.50
C GLN A 288 -11.02 -23.01 42.91
N LEU A 289 -11.26 -22.27 41.83
CA LEU A 289 -10.26 -21.41 41.22
C LEU A 289 -9.78 -20.31 42.17
N ARG A 290 -10.68 -19.75 43.01
CA ARG A 290 -10.32 -18.77 44.05
C ARG A 290 -9.48 -19.42 45.15
N GLN A 291 -9.76 -20.66 45.54
CA GLN A 291 -8.95 -21.39 46.53
C GLN A 291 -7.56 -21.68 45.98
N ASP A 292 -7.47 -22.17 44.73
CA ASP A 292 -6.21 -22.63 44.15
C ASP A 292 -5.30 -21.47 43.71
N THR A 293 -5.88 -20.36 43.24
CA THR A 293 -5.11 -19.27 42.60
C THR A 293 -5.28 -17.91 43.26
N ARG A 294 -6.16 -17.78 44.26
CA ARG A 294 -6.59 -16.50 44.87
C ARG A 294 -7.19 -15.50 43.88
N LEU A 295 -7.52 -15.91 42.66
CA LEU A 295 -8.06 -15.04 41.62
C LEU A 295 -9.57 -14.86 41.74
N GLU A 296 -10.04 -13.61 41.75
CA GLU A 296 -11.46 -13.28 41.72
C GLU A 296 -11.92 -12.96 40.29
N ILE A 297 -12.69 -13.89 39.71
CA ILE A 297 -13.31 -13.76 38.39
C ILE A 297 -14.83 -13.69 38.54
N GLY A 298 -15.47 -12.86 37.72
CA GLY A 298 -16.93 -12.79 37.63
C GLY A 298 -17.54 -14.08 37.10
N LEU A 299 -18.68 -14.50 37.65
CA LEU A 299 -19.32 -15.77 37.34
C LEU A 299 -19.60 -15.95 35.84
N GLY A 300 -20.09 -14.90 35.15
CA GLY A 300 -20.38 -14.96 33.72
C GLY A 300 -19.16 -15.23 32.83
N ASN A 301 -17.97 -14.77 33.23
CA ASN A 301 -16.74 -15.10 32.50
C ASN A 301 -16.43 -16.60 32.62
N ILE A 302 -16.61 -17.17 33.81
CA ILE A 302 -16.39 -18.60 34.04
C ILE A 302 -17.41 -19.42 33.23
N GLU A 303 -18.68 -19.00 33.19
CA GLU A 303 -19.72 -19.68 32.38
C GLU A 303 -19.36 -19.72 30.89
N ILE A 304 -18.93 -18.60 30.32
CA ILE A 304 -18.51 -18.51 28.91
C ILE A 304 -17.33 -19.44 28.65
N HIS A 305 -16.29 -19.38 29.50
CA HIS A 305 -15.09 -20.21 29.33
C HIS A 305 -15.40 -21.70 29.48
N LEU A 306 -16.22 -22.10 30.45
CA LEU A 306 -16.65 -23.49 30.61
C LEU A 306 -17.48 -23.98 29.42
N ALA A 307 -18.34 -23.14 28.84
CA ALA A 307 -19.11 -23.50 27.66
C ALA A 307 -18.21 -23.77 26.44
N VAL A 308 -17.20 -22.91 26.22
CA VAL A 308 -16.21 -23.08 25.15
C VAL A 308 -15.39 -24.34 25.39
N LEU A 309 -14.84 -24.52 26.58
CA LEU A 309 -14.00 -25.67 26.93
C LEU A 309 -14.76 -26.99 26.85
N ARG A 310 -16.04 -27.03 27.27
CA ARG A 310 -16.87 -28.23 27.11
C ARG A 310 -17.06 -28.62 25.65
N LYS A 311 -17.34 -27.63 24.79
CA LYS A 311 -17.51 -27.85 23.35
C LYS A 311 -16.20 -28.31 22.70
N GLU A 312 -15.06 -27.75 23.13
CA GLU A 312 -13.72 -28.12 22.66
C GLU A 312 -13.36 -29.56 23.10
N MET A 313 -13.57 -29.91 24.37
CA MET A 313 -13.10 -31.16 24.94
C MET A 313 -14.02 -32.36 24.69
N PHE A 314 -15.33 -32.13 24.58
CA PHE A 314 -16.33 -33.20 24.54
C PHE A 314 -17.25 -33.14 23.30
N GLY A 315 -17.00 -32.21 22.37
CA GLY A 315 -17.79 -32.04 21.15
C GLY A 315 -19.22 -31.53 21.40
N LYS A 316 -20.05 -31.50 20.35
CA LYS A 316 -21.42 -30.93 20.37
C LYS A 316 -22.48 -31.75 21.12
N HIS A 317 -22.13 -32.86 21.78
CA HIS A 317 -23.13 -33.84 22.24
C HIS A 317 -23.79 -33.58 23.60
N THR A 318 -23.50 -32.48 24.29
CA THR A 318 -24.26 -32.12 25.50
C THR A 318 -25.47 -31.26 25.13
N SER A 319 -26.48 -31.88 24.49
CA SER A 319 -27.77 -31.24 24.19
C SER A 319 -28.70 -31.09 25.40
N GLN A 320 -28.17 -31.20 26.62
CA GLN A 320 -28.87 -30.79 27.85
C GLN A 320 -28.10 -29.68 28.56
N GLY A 321 -28.10 -28.49 27.95
CA GLY A 321 -27.77 -27.24 28.63
C GLY A 321 -29.01 -26.60 29.22
N PRO A 322 -28.92 -25.91 30.38
CA PRO A 322 -30.05 -25.32 31.06
C PRO A 322 -30.71 -24.24 30.18
N ASN A 323 -32.05 -24.19 30.20
CA ASN A 323 -32.86 -23.18 29.54
C ASN A 323 -32.34 -21.76 29.84
N PHE A 324 -31.56 -21.19 28.92
CA PHE A 324 -31.29 -19.76 28.93
C PHE A 324 -32.60 -19.04 28.62
N ARG A 325 -33.30 -18.58 29.67
CA ARG A 325 -34.32 -17.54 29.50
C ARG A 325 -33.63 -16.37 28.81
N LYS A 326 -34.03 -16.08 27.56
CA LYS A 326 -33.79 -14.80 26.90
C LYS A 326 -34.24 -13.71 27.87
N VAL A 327 -33.30 -13.08 28.57
CA VAL A 327 -33.56 -11.86 29.33
C VAL A 327 -33.87 -10.79 28.28
N LYS A 328 -35.15 -10.47 28.12
CA LYS A 328 -35.57 -9.28 27.39
C LYS A 328 -34.98 -8.08 28.13
N SER A 329 -34.10 -7.34 27.46
CA SER A 329 -33.64 -6.03 27.91
C SER A 329 -34.84 -5.08 27.93
N SER A 330 -35.52 -4.95 29.08
CA SER A 330 -36.50 -3.88 29.28
C SER A 330 -35.76 -2.63 29.75
N ASN A 331 -35.46 -1.75 28.81
CA ASN A 331 -35.33 -0.33 29.13
C ASN A 331 -36.74 0.19 29.40
N ASN A 332 -37.08 0.49 30.65
CA ASN A 332 -38.14 1.45 30.98
C ASN A 332 -37.79 2.11 32.31
N PHE A 333 -37.35 3.36 32.19
CA PHE A 333 -37.40 4.37 33.23
C PHE A 333 -38.84 4.90 33.27
N GLN A 334 -39.57 4.66 34.36
CA GLN A 334 -40.59 5.61 34.82
C GLN A 334 -40.96 5.37 36.29
N ASN A 335 -41.34 6.49 36.90
CA ASN A 335 -41.41 6.75 38.32
C ASN A 335 -42.61 6.12 39.04
N ARG A 336 -42.40 5.99 40.36
CA ARG A 336 -43.29 6.33 41.48
C ARG A 336 -44.36 5.33 41.98
N ALA A 337 -44.26 5.18 43.30
CA ALA A 337 -45.30 5.16 44.33
C ALA A 337 -45.80 3.80 44.83
N ASP A 338 -45.79 3.73 46.16
CA ASP A 338 -46.28 2.70 47.06
C ASP A 338 -47.72 2.25 46.74
N ILE A 339 -48.03 0.98 47.05
CA ILE A 339 -49.20 0.53 47.84
C ILE A 339 -49.12 -1.01 47.99
N THR A 340 -49.79 -1.45 49.06
CA THR A 340 -49.71 -2.65 49.91
C THR A 340 -50.20 -4.00 49.35
N ASN A 341 -49.73 -5.07 50.03
CA ASN A 341 -50.36 -6.38 50.31
C ASN A 341 -51.74 -6.71 49.68
N THR A 342 -51.85 -7.90 49.07
CA THR A 342 -52.69 -9.02 49.56
C THR A 342 -52.54 -10.32 48.74
N ASP A 343 -52.61 -11.46 49.45
CA ASP A 343 -52.83 -12.83 48.96
C ASP A 343 -54.14 -13.02 48.19
N TYR A 344 -54.21 -14.00 47.27
CA TYR A 344 -55.13 -15.16 47.25
C TYR A 344 -55.11 -15.91 45.89
N MET A 345 -55.71 -17.11 45.92
CA MET A 345 -55.51 -18.29 45.08
C MET A 345 -56.30 -18.39 43.76
N LEU A 346 -55.83 -19.33 42.91
CA LEU A 346 -56.55 -20.39 42.15
C LEU A 346 -57.38 -20.10 40.87
N LEU A 347 -57.22 -21.06 39.93
CA LEU A 347 -58.00 -21.42 38.72
C LEU A 347 -57.90 -20.42 37.56
N GLY A 348 -57.77 -20.77 36.28
CA GLY A 348 -57.93 -22.01 35.51
C GLY A 348 -58.16 -21.58 34.04
N GLU A 349 -58.27 -22.54 33.14
CA GLU A 349 -58.77 -22.45 31.76
C GLU A 349 -57.76 -22.36 30.60
N ASP A 350 -57.89 -23.42 29.78
CA ASP A 350 -57.34 -23.68 28.47
C ASP A 350 -57.98 -22.78 27.40
N ILE A 351 -57.19 -22.26 26.46
CA ILE A 351 -57.71 -21.81 25.17
C ILE A 351 -56.84 -22.37 24.04
N ASN A 352 -57.49 -23.20 23.23
CA ASN A 352 -57.05 -23.84 22.01
C ASN A 352 -57.27 -22.84 20.84
N ILE A 353 -56.23 -22.55 20.03
CA ILE A 353 -56.38 -21.75 18.81
C ILE A 353 -55.70 -22.49 17.66
N SER A 354 -56.53 -23.07 16.80
CA SER A 354 -56.20 -23.51 15.45
C SER A 354 -55.97 -22.28 14.56
N ILE A 355 -54.90 -22.30 13.76
CA ILE A 355 -54.69 -21.31 12.69
C ILE A 355 -54.78 -22.03 11.36
N GLU A 356 -55.78 -21.61 10.60
CA GLU A 356 -56.11 -21.93 9.22
C GLU A 356 -55.20 -21.13 8.29
N THR A 357 -54.58 -21.77 7.30
CA THR A 357 -53.73 -21.10 6.28
C THR A 357 -54.34 -21.29 4.91
N ASP A 358 -54.85 -20.21 4.33
CA ASP A 358 -55.32 -20.16 2.96
C ASP A 358 -54.21 -19.85 1.95
N TYR A 359 -54.29 -20.58 0.85
CA TYR A 359 -53.50 -20.47 -0.38
C TYR A 359 -53.92 -19.29 -1.26
N LEU A 360 -52.96 -18.70 -1.98
CA LEU A 360 -53.20 -18.11 -3.31
C LEU A 360 -52.03 -18.46 -4.25
N PRO A 361 -52.28 -18.82 -5.54
CA PRO A 361 -51.25 -19.19 -6.49
C PRO A 361 -50.80 -18.00 -7.36
N ILE A 362 -49.51 -17.98 -7.71
CA ILE A 362 -48.92 -17.06 -8.69
C ILE A 362 -48.95 -17.73 -10.07
N ALA A 363 -49.47 -17.00 -11.06
CA ALA A 363 -49.54 -17.40 -12.45
C ALA A 363 -48.23 -17.11 -13.21
N ASP A 364 -47.84 -18.07 -14.06
CA ASP A 364 -46.78 -17.99 -15.05
C ASP A 364 -47.14 -17.09 -16.23
N ILE A 365 -46.25 -16.15 -16.57
CA ILE A 365 -46.19 -15.52 -17.91
C ILE A 365 -44.71 -15.32 -18.27
N ASN A 366 -44.21 -16.13 -19.21
CA ASN A 366 -43.01 -15.80 -19.98
C ASN A 366 -43.28 -16.06 -21.46
N ASN A 367 -43.39 -14.97 -22.23
CA ASN A 367 -43.46 -15.03 -23.68
C ASN A 367 -42.94 -13.71 -24.27
N VAL A 368 -41.65 -13.64 -24.63
CA VAL A 368 -41.13 -12.60 -25.55
C VAL A 368 -40.14 -13.20 -26.54
N LYS A 369 -40.63 -13.22 -27.78
CA LYS A 369 -40.03 -13.33 -29.11
C LYS A 369 -38.54 -12.96 -29.24
N ALA A 370 -37.80 -13.87 -29.89
CA ALA A 370 -36.53 -13.60 -30.56
C ALA A 370 -36.78 -13.09 -32.00
N SER A 371 -36.09 -12.02 -32.40
CA SER A 371 -36.00 -11.56 -33.79
C SER A 371 -34.68 -10.80 -34.00
N SER A 372 -33.88 -11.27 -34.97
CA SER A 372 -33.14 -10.50 -36.01
C SER A 372 -31.91 -11.32 -36.44
N VAL A 373 -31.90 -11.94 -37.62
CA VAL A 373 -31.54 -11.40 -38.95
C VAL A 373 -30.03 -11.24 -39.15
N ALA A 374 -29.49 -12.23 -39.87
CA ALA A 374 -28.58 -12.19 -41.01
C ALA A 374 -27.35 -11.24 -41.01
N GLN A 375 -26.18 -11.84 -41.19
CA GLN A 375 -25.10 -11.20 -41.95
C GLN A 375 -24.38 -12.22 -42.84
N MET A 376 -24.47 -11.97 -44.15
CA MET A 376 -23.82 -12.67 -45.24
C MET A 376 -22.52 -11.97 -45.66
N ARG A 377 -21.60 -12.78 -46.21
CA ARG A 377 -20.56 -12.50 -47.21
C ARG A 377 -19.26 -11.79 -46.79
N ALA A 378 -18.17 -12.55 -46.92
CA ALA A 378 -16.92 -12.08 -47.52
C ALA A 378 -16.28 -13.22 -48.34
N ASP A 379 -16.42 -13.11 -49.66
CA ASP A 379 -15.56 -13.67 -50.72
C ASP A 379 -14.73 -12.46 -51.23
N LYS A 380 -13.52 -12.47 -51.80
CA LYS A 380 -12.54 -13.45 -52.30
C LYS A 380 -11.38 -12.61 -52.93
N VAL A 381 -10.30 -13.28 -53.38
CA VAL A 381 -9.31 -12.85 -54.42
C VAL A 381 -8.11 -12.02 -53.90
N THR A 382 -6.92 -12.59 -53.64
CA THR A 382 -5.79 -13.03 -54.52
C THR A 382 -5.03 -11.96 -55.31
N SER A 383 -3.71 -11.86 -55.09
CA SER A 383 -2.65 -11.58 -56.09
C SER A 383 -1.25 -11.73 -55.46
N LYS A 384 -0.47 -12.72 -55.93
CA LYS A 384 0.77 -12.62 -56.76
C LYS A 384 2.02 -12.12 -56.00
N VAL A 385 3.02 -12.96 -55.69
CA VAL A 385 4.08 -13.56 -56.55
C VAL A 385 5.16 -12.56 -57.00
N SER A 386 6.38 -12.71 -56.46
CA SER A 386 7.73 -12.67 -57.08
C SER A 386 8.77 -12.71 -55.93
N MET A 387 9.66 -13.71 -55.79
CA MET A 387 10.97 -13.91 -56.47
C MET A 387 11.79 -12.60 -56.49
N GLU A 388 13.01 -12.48 -55.94
CA GLU A 388 14.20 -13.29 -56.19
C GLU A 388 15.39 -12.88 -55.26
N LYS A 389 16.19 -13.88 -54.89
CA LYS A 389 17.68 -13.98 -54.81
C LYS A 389 18.58 -12.94 -54.10
N ASN A 390 19.41 -13.53 -53.22
CA ASN A 390 20.88 -13.44 -53.11
C ASN A 390 21.55 -12.07 -52.87
N ASN A 391 22.24 -11.92 -51.73
CA ASN A 391 23.70 -12.11 -51.70
C ASN A 391 24.27 -11.97 -50.28
N LEU A 392 25.14 -12.93 -49.98
CA LEU A 392 26.09 -12.97 -48.88
C LEU A 392 27.22 -11.99 -49.20
N GLU A 393 27.53 -11.05 -48.31
CA GLU A 393 28.86 -10.44 -48.27
C GLU A 393 29.12 -9.87 -46.86
N TYR A 394 30.04 -10.52 -46.16
CA TYR A 394 30.70 -9.97 -44.97
C TYR A 394 31.72 -8.93 -45.44
N PRO A 395 31.86 -7.81 -44.71
CA PRO A 395 33.17 -7.22 -44.57
C PRO A 395 33.59 -7.15 -43.09
N GLN A 396 34.85 -7.52 -42.90
CA GLN A 396 35.63 -7.26 -41.70
C GLN A 396 35.55 -5.77 -41.32
N SER A 397 35.40 -5.49 -40.03
CA SER A 397 35.68 -4.17 -39.48
C SER A 397 36.60 -4.30 -38.27
N GLU A 398 37.88 -4.03 -38.53
CA GLU A 398 38.78 -3.48 -37.51
C GLU A 398 38.19 -2.13 -37.08
N SER A 399 37.94 -1.94 -35.78
CA SER A 399 37.57 -0.63 -35.23
C SER A 399 38.39 -0.36 -33.97
N ASN A 400 39.59 0.19 -34.19
CA ASN A 400 40.27 0.99 -33.19
C ASN A 400 39.54 2.34 -33.09
N PHE A 401 38.69 2.50 -32.07
CA PHE A 401 38.07 3.80 -31.74
C PHE A 401 38.48 4.22 -30.32
N SER A 402 39.55 5.01 -30.25
CA SER A 402 39.89 5.78 -29.04
C SER A 402 39.01 7.04 -28.98
N TYR A 403 38.03 7.04 -28.07
CA TYR A 403 37.25 8.25 -27.77
C TYR A 403 37.96 9.09 -26.70
N SER A 404 38.66 10.13 -27.13
CA SER A 404 39.12 11.23 -26.26
C SER A 404 38.01 12.30 -26.17
N HIS A 405 37.13 12.18 -25.17
CA HIS A 405 36.17 13.23 -24.83
C HIS A 405 36.81 14.23 -23.84
N SER A 406 37.42 15.30 -24.37
CA SER A 406 37.82 16.47 -23.59
C SER A 406 36.63 17.42 -23.42
N GLY A 407 35.66 17.02 -22.59
CA GLY A 407 34.61 17.90 -22.10
C GLY A 407 35.05 18.54 -20.79
N THR A 408 35.09 19.87 -20.72
CA THR A 408 35.35 20.62 -19.48
C THR A 408 34.14 20.49 -18.54
N TYR A 409 34.08 19.38 -17.79
CA TYR A 409 33.03 19.13 -16.79
C TYR A 409 33.31 19.96 -15.53
N SER A 410 32.42 20.94 -15.29
CA SER A 410 32.29 21.69 -14.04
C SER A 410 32.43 20.77 -12.83
N SER A 411 33.41 21.04 -11.97
CA SER A 411 33.79 20.16 -10.86
C SER A 411 32.83 20.28 -9.68
N CYS A 412 31.63 19.73 -9.83
CA CYS A 412 30.81 19.38 -8.68
C CYS A 412 31.50 18.23 -7.93
N SER A 413 32.10 18.52 -6.78
CA SER A 413 32.60 17.51 -5.86
C SER A 413 31.41 16.75 -5.27
N TYR A 414 31.03 15.65 -5.90
CA TYR A 414 30.00 14.76 -5.38
C TYR A 414 30.45 14.19 -4.02
N LYS A 415 29.68 14.47 -2.98
CA LYS A 415 29.87 13.87 -1.65
C LYS A 415 29.35 12.43 -1.68
N LEU A 416 30.22 11.45 -1.37
CA LEU A 416 29.77 10.07 -1.17
C LEU A 416 28.78 10.01 0.00
N LYS A 417 27.66 9.30 -0.20
CA LYS A 417 26.67 9.01 0.86
C LYS A 417 27.09 7.76 1.62
N ASP A 418 26.49 7.54 2.80
CA ASP A 418 26.78 6.40 3.66
C ASP A 418 26.68 5.05 2.96
N ILE A 419 25.72 4.90 2.03
CA ILE A 419 25.56 3.66 1.27
C ILE A 419 26.76 3.38 0.36
N HIS A 420 27.36 4.41 -0.24
CA HIS A 420 28.56 4.25 -1.07
C HIS A 420 29.77 3.90 -0.20
N ILE A 421 29.88 4.52 0.99
CA ILE A 421 30.93 4.19 1.97
C ILE A 421 30.82 2.72 2.41
N TRP A 422 29.60 2.22 2.60
CA TRP A 422 29.36 0.82 2.95
C TRP A 422 29.84 -0.15 1.86
N PHE A 423 29.55 0.11 0.58
CA PHE A 423 30.07 -0.70 -0.53
C PHE A 423 31.60 -0.68 -0.60
N LEU A 424 32.22 0.50 -0.47
CA LEU A 424 33.69 0.61 -0.45
C LEU A 424 34.33 -0.19 0.70
N LYS A 425 33.66 -0.29 1.86
CA LYS A 425 34.10 -1.18 2.94
C LYS A 425 34.00 -2.65 2.54
N GLN A 426 32.93 -3.08 1.87
CA GLN A 426 32.80 -4.46 1.38
C GLN A 426 33.90 -4.81 0.38
N TYR A 427 34.19 -3.93 -0.58
CA TYR A 427 35.25 -4.18 -1.55
C TYR A 427 36.63 -4.31 -0.89
N LEU A 428 36.90 -3.55 0.19
CA LEU A 428 38.14 -3.69 0.97
C LEU A 428 38.21 -4.98 1.79
N ILE A 429 37.06 -5.56 2.17
CA ILE A 429 37.01 -6.86 2.84
C ILE A 429 37.31 -7.98 1.84
N GLU A 430 36.75 -7.87 0.63
CA GLU A 430 36.97 -8.84 -0.45
C GLU A 430 38.39 -8.77 -1.04
N ASP A 431 38.91 -7.55 -1.21
CA ASP A 431 40.20 -7.26 -1.82
C ASP A 431 40.82 -6.05 -1.11
N ASN A 432 41.63 -6.30 -0.07
CA ASN A 432 42.27 -5.24 0.72
C ASN A 432 43.22 -4.36 -0.13
N LEU A 433 43.68 -4.89 -1.27
CA LEU A 433 44.54 -4.21 -2.24
C LEU A 433 43.77 -3.57 -3.41
N ILE A 434 42.43 -3.50 -3.35
CA ILE A 434 41.64 -2.95 -4.45
C ILE A 434 42.08 -1.53 -4.85
N PHE A 435 42.36 -1.37 -6.15
CA PHE A 435 42.74 -0.09 -6.74
C PHE A 435 41.54 0.87 -6.84
N PRO A 436 41.76 2.20 -6.71
CA PRO A 436 40.69 3.19 -6.79
C PRO A 436 39.87 3.13 -8.08
N GLU A 437 40.48 2.78 -9.22
CA GLU A 437 39.83 2.63 -10.52
C GLU A 437 38.87 1.43 -10.51
N LYS A 438 39.35 0.26 -10.08
CA LYS A 438 38.54 -0.95 -9.94
C LYS A 438 37.39 -0.73 -8.95
N ALA A 439 37.66 -0.11 -7.81
CA ALA A 439 36.65 0.22 -6.81
C ALA A 439 35.61 1.23 -7.33
N ARG A 440 36.02 2.21 -8.14
CA ARG A 440 35.12 3.16 -8.80
C ARG A 440 34.19 2.44 -9.76
N ASP A 441 34.73 1.59 -10.61
CA ASP A 441 33.95 0.89 -11.64
C ASP A 441 32.96 -0.09 -10.99
N GLN A 442 33.38 -0.79 -9.93
CA GLN A 442 32.51 -1.65 -9.13
C GLN A 442 31.42 -0.85 -8.40
N LEU A 443 31.78 0.30 -7.82
CA LEU A 443 30.80 1.20 -7.18
C LEU A 443 29.76 1.72 -8.20
N TYR A 444 30.19 2.04 -9.42
CA TYR A 444 29.29 2.43 -10.50
C TYR A 444 28.36 1.28 -10.88
N ALA A 445 28.88 0.06 -11.02
CA ALA A 445 28.07 -1.11 -11.34
C ALA A 445 26.99 -1.39 -10.27
N ASP A 446 27.33 -1.26 -8.99
CA ASP A 446 26.44 -1.60 -7.88
C ASP A 446 25.43 -0.47 -7.57
N THR A 447 25.84 0.79 -7.72
CA THR A 447 25.05 1.93 -7.24
C THR A 447 24.62 2.90 -8.34
N GLY A 448 25.20 2.82 -9.54
CA GLY A 448 25.04 3.79 -10.62
C GLY A 448 25.71 5.13 -10.34
N LEU A 449 26.56 5.24 -9.31
CA LEU A 449 27.26 6.47 -8.97
C LEU A 449 28.57 6.58 -9.75
N ASP A 450 28.65 7.54 -10.66
CA ASP A 450 29.89 7.92 -11.33
C ASP A 450 30.68 8.89 -10.44
N ALA A 451 31.61 8.34 -9.65
CA ALA A 451 32.46 9.11 -8.75
C ALA A 451 33.86 9.29 -9.34
N ARG A 452 34.46 10.47 -9.12
CA ARG A 452 35.85 10.72 -9.52
C ARG A 452 36.79 9.75 -8.80
N THR A 453 37.75 9.17 -9.53
CA THR A 453 38.77 8.25 -8.99
C THR A 453 39.50 8.84 -7.78
N GLN A 454 39.82 10.14 -7.80
CA GLN A 454 40.46 10.82 -6.67
C GLN A 454 39.59 10.84 -5.40
N THR A 455 38.28 10.96 -5.55
CA THR A 455 37.32 10.87 -4.44
C THR A 455 37.34 9.45 -3.85
N ILE A 456 37.31 8.43 -4.71
CA ILE A 456 37.39 7.02 -4.29
C ILE A 456 38.72 6.74 -3.59
N LYS A 457 39.85 7.19 -4.16
CA LYS A 457 41.20 7.08 -3.57
C LYS A 457 41.24 7.64 -2.15
N SER A 458 40.77 8.88 -1.95
CA SER A 458 40.73 9.53 -0.63
C SER A 458 39.88 8.73 0.38
N HIS A 459 38.70 8.26 -0.03
CA HIS A 459 37.84 7.47 0.83
C HIS A 459 38.42 6.08 1.16
N LEU A 460 39.02 5.38 0.19
CA LEU A 460 39.68 4.10 0.43
C LEU A 460 40.85 4.22 1.40
N SER A 461 41.69 5.25 1.26
CA SER A 461 42.79 5.49 2.21
C SER A 461 42.27 5.72 3.64
N ARG A 462 41.21 6.52 3.79
CA ARG A 462 40.58 6.75 5.09
C ARG A 462 39.99 5.45 5.68
N LEU A 463 39.30 4.66 4.86
CA LEU A 463 38.68 3.40 5.27
C LEU A 463 39.72 2.35 5.66
N ARG A 464 40.85 2.24 4.94
CA ARG A 464 41.96 1.35 5.31
C ARG A 464 42.52 1.70 6.69
N ASN A 465 42.73 2.98 6.98
CA ASN A 465 43.17 3.44 8.30
C ASN A 465 42.15 3.12 9.40
N GLU A 466 40.86 3.35 9.15
CA GLU A 466 39.77 3.02 10.08
C GLU A 466 39.71 1.52 10.40
N MET A 467 39.96 0.68 9.38
CA MET A 467 39.93 -0.78 9.48
C MET A 467 41.27 -1.40 9.89
N LYS A 468 42.30 -0.58 10.16
CA LYS A 468 43.68 -1.02 10.48
C LYS A 468 44.28 -1.95 9.40
N LEU A 469 43.96 -1.70 8.14
CA LEU A 469 44.56 -2.38 6.99
C LEU A 469 45.87 -1.69 6.59
N ASN A 470 46.80 -2.44 5.99
CA ASN A 470 48.07 -1.88 5.54
C ASN A 470 47.85 -0.72 4.56
N PRO A 471 48.51 0.43 4.78
CA PRO A 471 48.38 1.57 3.88
C PRO A 471 49.00 1.24 2.53
N ILE A 472 48.29 1.58 1.46
CA ILE A 472 48.80 1.48 0.09
C ILE A 472 49.27 2.85 -0.33
N PHE A 473 50.57 2.97 -0.61
CA PHE A 473 51.15 4.19 -1.16
C PHE A 473 51.01 4.16 -2.68
N TYR A 474 50.04 4.90 -3.20
CA TYR A 474 49.92 5.15 -4.63
C TYR A 474 51.03 6.13 -5.02
N ARG A 475 52.04 5.69 -5.78
CA ARG A 475 52.92 6.63 -6.47
C ARG A 475 52.05 7.40 -7.47
N ASP A 476 52.01 8.72 -7.31
CA ASP A 476 51.39 9.60 -8.30
C ASP A 476 52.30 9.67 -9.54
N SER A 477 52.32 8.63 -10.39
CA SER A 477 52.74 8.75 -11.81
C SER A 477 52.79 7.42 -12.56
N THR A 478 52.11 7.44 -13.71
CA THR A 478 52.19 6.53 -14.87
C THR A 478 51.62 5.11 -14.70
N PRO A 479 50.85 4.61 -15.69
CA PRO A 479 50.09 3.35 -15.60
C PRO A 479 50.93 2.06 -15.48
N ASP A 480 52.27 2.16 -15.45
CA ASP A 480 53.18 1.00 -15.50
C ASP A 480 54.14 0.87 -14.29
N SER A 481 53.93 1.59 -13.18
CA SER A 481 54.84 1.49 -12.03
C SER A 481 54.47 0.36 -11.04
N ASP A 482 55.43 -0.53 -10.78
CA ASP A 482 55.34 -1.64 -9.82
C ASP A 482 54.96 -1.22 -8.39
N ILE A 483 54.18 -2.09 -7.71
CA ILE A 483 53.75 -1.93 -6.32
C ILE A 483 54.94 -2.16 -5.38
N ILE A 484 55.32 -1.16 -4.58
CA ILE A 484 56.23 -1.35 -3.46
C ILE A 484 55.40 -1.58 -2.20
N LEU A 485 55.35 -2.82 -1.72
CA LEU A 485 54.86 -3.14 -0.38
C LEU A 485 55.97 -2.79 0.62
N LEU A 486 55.73 -1.83 1.50
CA LEU A 486 56.57 -1.62 2.68
C LEU A 486 56.15 -2.66 3.71
N ASN A 487 57.00 -3.67 3.91
CA ASN A 487 56.86 -4.65 5.00
C ASN A 487 57.10 -4.02 6.36
#